data_AF-A0A2V2FPV6-F1
#
_entry.id   AF-A0A2V2FPV6-F1
#
_cell.length_a   1.000
_cell.length_b   1.000
_cell.length_c   1.000
_cell.angle_alpha   90.00
_cell.angle_beta   90.00
_cell.angle_gamma   90.00
#
_symmetry.space_group_name_H-M   'P 1'
#
loop_
_entity.id
_entity.type
_entity.pdbx_description
1 polymer ?
#
loop_
_entity_poly.entity_id
_entity_poly.type
_entity_poly.pdbx_seq_one_letter_code
_entity_poly.pdbx_strand_id
1 'polypeptide(L)'
;MLNLAVIFGSRAAEHDVSIISGLQILENADKSKYNAFPVYVSRKGEWFIGEPLRRVETYKNFNPDGKGLTRVVLPPVPGMNGLYTLGQGGLFGAKAQKVADVDCAILALHGMHGEDGTMQGLLELANIPYSSCGVTGSAVGMDKIIMKAVFKSMGLPVLESTYCYRSEWKENPSAVTARAETLGYPLYVKPANLGSSIGISRAADRASFEQAMEVACAYDRRILIEKGLNRPVEINCACIGFGGKATPSLCEQPVSWEEFLSFDQKYLRGAGKGMESLSRKIPAPISEEQTQKIQAYTVQIFQMLECKGVVRVDYMIDPETGTLYVCEINTIPGSFAFYLFEPMGISFRQLVDELVKYAHEALVQKNESTFAYDSEILTKMMNGTKTIKK
;
A
#
# COMPACT_ATOMS: atom_id res chain seq x y z
N MET A 1 6.42 17.53 21.54
CA MET A 1 5.35 17.12 20.61
C MET A 1 6.05 16.55 19.38
N LEU A 2 5.68 15.35 18.92
CA LEU A 2 6.34 14.75 17.74
C LEU A 2 5.78 15.36 16.45
N ASN A 3 6.65 15.63 15.49
CA ASN A 3 6.28 16.12 14.16
C ASN A 3 5.93 14.95 13.25
N LEU A 4 4.65 14.80 12.93
CA LEU A 4 4.14 13.75 12.06
C LEU A 4 3.96 14.28 10.63
N ALA A 5 4.82 13.83 9.73
CA ALA A 5 4.65 14.08 8.31
C ALA A 5 3.60 13.13 7.75
N VAL A 6 2.41 13.64 7.44
CA VAL A 6 1.37 12.83 6.80
C VAL A 6 1.55 12.91 5.29
N ILE A 7 2.10 11.85 4.70
CA ILE A 7 2.47 11.81 3.27
C ILE A 7 1.34 11.17 2.49
N PHE A 8 0.80 11.89 1.49
CA PHE A 8 -0.32 11.45 0.66
C PHE A 8 -0.27 12.06 -0.74
N GLY A 9 -1.21 11.68 -1.61
CA GLY A 9 -1.15 11.87 -3.06
C GLY A 9 -0.46 10.68 -3.74
N SER A 10 0.53 10.95 -4.60
CA SER A 10 1.36 10.04 -5.41
C SER A 10 1.09 10.11 -6.92
N ARG A 11 1.94 9.47 -7.72
CA ARG A 11 1.74 9.32 -9.17
C ARG A 11 0.96 8.04 -9.49
N ALA A 12 -0.13 7.80 -8.76
CA ALA A 12 -0.98 6.63 -8.92
C ALA A 12 -2.40 7.01 -9.36
N ALA A 13 -3.17 6.00 -9.79
CA ALA A 13 -4.57 6.20 -10.14
C ALA A 13 -5.43 6.50 -8.90
N GLU A 14 -5.02 5.97 -7.74
CA GLU A 14 -5.64 6.14 -6.42
C GLU A 14 -5.31 7.48 -5.74
N HIS A 15 -4.72 8.43 -6.47
CA HIS A 15 -4.26 9.73 -5.95
C HIS A 15 -5.31 10.48 -5.10
N ASP A 16 -6.56 10.51 -5.54
CA ASP A 16 -7.62 11.25 -4.83
C ASP A 16 -8.05 10.55 -3.54
N VAL A 17 -8.06 9.21 -3.53
CA VAL A 17 -8.33 8.39 -2.33
C VAL A 17 -7.25 8.62 -1.27
N SER A 18 -6.01 8.74 -1.74
CA SER A 18 -4.83 9.00 -0.91
C SER A 18 -4.94 10.36 -0.23
N ILE A 19 -5.39 11.39 -0.94
CA ILE A 19 -5.70 12.72 -0.36
C ILE A 19 -6.74 12.61 0.77
N ILE A 20 -7.86 11.93 0.54
CA ILE A 20 -8.90 11.77 1.58
C ILE A 20 -8.35 11.06 2.81
N SER A 21 -7.56 10.00 2.61
CA SER A 21 -6.94 9.24 3.71
C SER A 21 -5.95 10.08 4.52
N GLY A 22 -5.14 10.91 3.84
CA GLY A 22 -4.21 11.85 4.48
C GLY A 22 -4.93 12.91 5.32
N LEU A 23 -6.02 13.49 4.79
CA LEU A 23 -6.83 14.47 5.52
C LEU A 23 -7.48 13.86 6.77
N GLN A 24 -7.96 12.63 6.69
CA GLN A 24 -8.52 11.90 7.83
C GLN A 24 -7.51 11.72 8.96
N ILE A 25 -6.25 11.38 8.64
CA ILE A 25 -5.18 11.29 9.65
C ILE A 25 -4.90 12.65 10.29
N LEU A 26 -4.81 13.71 9.48
CA LEU A 26 -4.55 15.06 9.98
C LEU A 26 -5.65 15.55 10.93
N GLU A 27 -6.90 15.13 10.70
CA GLU A 27 -8.05 15.45 11.55
C GLU A 27 -8.06 14.65 12.87
N ASN A 28 -7.69 13.36 12.81
CA ASN A 28 -7.83 12.43 13.93
C ASN A 28 -6.58 12.30 14.82
N ALA A 29 -5.42 12.75 14.35
CA ALA A 29 -4.20 12.76 15.16
C ALA A 29 -4.39 13.58 16.46
N ASP A 30 -3.91 13.04 17.58
CA ASP A 30 -4.02 13.71 18.88
C ASP A 30 -3.14 14.98 18.94
N LYS A 31 -3.79 16.14 18.87
CA LYS A 31 -3.15 17.47 18.88
C LYS A 31 -2.39 17.77 20.17
N SER A 32 -2.62 17.02 21.26
CA SER A 32 -1.84 17.15 22.50
C SER A 32 -0.49 16.42 22.42
N LYS A 33 -0.37 15.42 21.54
CA LYS A 33 0.83 14.58 21.36
C LYS A 33 1.62 14.94 20.11
N TYR A 34 0.92 15.33 19.04
CA TYR A 34 1.46 15.41 17.69
C TYR A 34 1.25 16.77 17.02
N ASN A 35 2.30 17.25 16.37
CA ASN A 35 2.23 18.26 15.33
C ASN A 35 2.12 17.56 13.97
N ALA A 36 0.91 17.16 13.58
CA ALA A 36 0.66 16.48 12.31
C ALA A 36 0.48 17.48 11.18
N PHE A 37 1.31 17.40 10.14
CA PHE A 37 1.29 18.34 9.02
C PHE A 37 1.24 17.64 7.65
N PRO A 38 0.58 18.26 6.66
CA PRO A 38 0.41 17.65 5.33
C PRO A 38 1.71 17.68 4.53
N VAL A 39 2.04 16.55 3.91
CA VAL A 39 3.08 16.42 2.89
C VAL A 39 2.44 15.81 1.64
N TYR A 40 2.09 16.67 0.69
CA TYR A 40 1.39 16.26 -0.52
C TYR A 40 2.37 15.96 -1.66
N VAL A 41 2.22 14.79 -2.27
CA VAL A 41 2.93 14.38 -3.50
C VAL A 41 1.99 14.53 -4.68
N SER A 42 2.26 15.48 -5.58
CA SER A 42 1.42 15.76 -6.73
C SER A 42 1.37 14.60 -7.74
N ARG A 43 0.43 14.64 -8.68
CA ARG A 43 0.38 13.70 -9.82
C ARG A 43 1.63 13.74 -10.72
N LYS A 44 2.45 14.79 -10.60
CA LYS A 44 3.76 14.91 -11.26
C LYS A 44 4.92 14.40 -10.39
N GLY A 45 4.65 14.03 -9.14
CA GLY A 45 5.65 13.55 -8.17
C GLY A 45 6.36 14.67 -7.42
N GLU A 46 5.86 15.90 -7.47
CA GLU A 46 6.42 17.04 -6.75
C GLU A 46 5.84 17.10 -5.34
N TRP A 47 6.68 17.38 -4.33
CA TRP A 47 6.27 17.36 -2.93
C TRP A 47 6.05 18.77 -2.41
N PHE A 48 4.97 18.94 -1.65
CA PHE A 48 4.56 20.23 -1.08
C PHE A 48 4.17 20.10 0.37
N ILE A 49 4.49 21.14 1.15
CA ILE A 49 3.93 21.38 2.48
C ILE A 49 3.18 22.71 2.48
N GLY A 50 2.29 22.89 3.45
CA GLY A 50 1.60 24.17 3.68
C GLY A 50 0.16 24.00 4.18
N GLU A 51 -0.32 25.01 4.91
CA GLU A 51 -1.69 25.03 5.46
C GLU A 51 -2.81 24.88 4.43
N PRO A 52 -2.71 25.36 3.17
CA PRO A 52 -3.74 25.10 2.17
C PRO A 52 -4.02 23.61 1.94
N LEU A 53 -3.03 22.74 2.13
CA LEU A 53 -3.15 21.29 1.95
C LEU A 53 -4.03 20.59 3.01
N ARG A 54 -4.60 21.32 3.96
CA ARG A 54 -5.60 20.77 4.89
C ARG A 54 -7.03 20.79 4.33
N ARG A 55 -7.23 21.43 3.18
CA ARG A 55 -8.56 21.65 2.59
C ARG A 55 -8.70 20.86 1.30
N VAL A 56 -9.77 20.08 1.20
CA VAL A 56 -10.04 19.23 0.02
C VAL A 56 -10.18 20.05 -1.27
N GLU A 57 -10.64 21.30 -1.17
CA GLU A 57 -10.83 22.21 -2.30
C GLU A 57 -9.51 22.56 -3.00
N THR A 58 -8.38 22.51 -2.27
CA THR A 58 -7.06 22.82 -2.80
C THR A 58 -6.64 21.85 -3.92
N TYR A 59 -7.19 20.64 -3.95
CA TYR A 59 -6.81 19.60 -4.90
C TYR A 59 -7.59 19.64 -6.22
N LYS A 60 -8.77 20.26 -6.26
CA LYS A 60 -9.61 20.32 -7.47
C LYS A 60 -8.91 21.03 -8.63
N ASN A 61 -8.23 22.13 -8.34
CA ASN A 61 -7.43 22.92 -9.29
C ASN A 61 -6.08 23.25 -8.65
N PHE A 62 -5.29 22.20 -8.35
CA PHE A 62 -4.02 22.37 -7.64
C PHE A 62 -3.06 23.27 -8.42
N ASN A 63 -2.70 24.42 -7.83
CA ASN A 63 -1.70 25.33 -8.34
C ASN A 63 -0.39 25.19 -7.53
N PRO A 64 0.70 24.68 -8.11
CA PRO A 64 1.97 24.49 -7.40
C PRO A 64 2.62 25.81 -6.92
N ASP A 65 2.30 26.93 -7.57
CA ASP A 65 2.77 28.28 -7.21
C ASP A 65 1.78 29.01 -6.28
N GLY A 66 0.80 28.29 -5.72
CA GLY A 66 -0.19 28.83 -4.82
C GLY A 66 0.43 29.39 -3.54
N LYS A 67 -0.08 30.55 -3.08
CA LYS A 67 0.38 31.19 -1.84
C LYS A 67 0.25 30.24 -0.65
N GLY A 68 1.33 30.12 0.13
CA GLY A 68 1.37 29.28 1.32
C GLY A 68 1.71 27.82 1.06
N LEU A 69 2.04 27.46 -0.19
CA LEU A 69 2.66 26.18 -0.54
C LEU A 69 4.18 26.35 -0.63
N THR A 70 4.91 25.38 -0.11
CA THR A 70 6.36 25.29 -0.24
C THR A 70 6.72 23.96 -0.87
N ARG A 71 7.43 24.00 -2.01
CA ARG A 71 7.96 22.80 -2.64
C ARG A 71 9.16 22.29 -1.84
N VAL A 72 9.15 20.99 -1.53
CA VAL A 72 10.15 20.36 -0.68
C VAL A 72 10.69 19.07 -1.28
N VAL A 73 11.74 18.54 -0.67
CA VAL A 73 12.26 17.18 -0.86
C VAL A 73 12.62 16.57 0.48
N LEU A 74 12.63 15.24 0.51
CA LEU A 74 13.17 14.46 1.61
C LEU A 74 14.52 13.87 1.18
N PRO A 75 15.66 14.33 1.75
CA PRO A 75 16.96 13.74 1.45
C PRO A 75 17.07 12.30 2.00
N PRO A 76 17.58 11.33 1.21
CA PRO A 76 17.80 9.95 1.65
C PRO A 76 19.10 9.84 2.49
N VAL A 77 19.22 10.67 3.52
CA VAL A 77 20.44 10.77 4.34
C VAL A 77 20.06 10.67 5.81
N PRO A 78 20.55 9.64 6.54
CA PRO A 78 20.31 9.52 7.98
C PRO A 78 20.73 10.77 8.75
N GLY A 79 19.90 11.21 9.70
CA GLY A 79 20.20 12.33 10.59
C GLY A 79 19.79 13.71 10.04
N MET A 80 19.43 13.84 8.75
CA MET A 80 18.83 15.09 8.26
C MET A 80 17.41 15.28 8.80
N ASN A 81 16.66 14.19 9.01
CA ASN A 81 15.37 14.10 9.73
C ASN A 81 14.41 15.25 9.42
N GLY A 82 14.20 15.57 8.14
CA GLY A 82 13.26 16.61 7.77
C GLY A 82 13.20 16.95 6.29
N LEU A 83 12.31 17.89 5.97
CA LEU A 83 12.01 18.33 4.61
C LEU A 83 12.77 19.61 4.29
N TYR A 84 13.28 19.68 3.07
CA TYR A 84 14.14 20.76 2.61
C TYR A 84 13.58 21.42 1.36
N THR A 85 13.74 22.74 1.23
CA THR A 85 13.43 23.43 -0.02
C THR A 85 14.37 22.99 -1.14
N LEU A 86 13.84 22.95 -2.36
CA LEU A 86 14.67 22.93 -3.56
C LEU A 86 15.25 24.33 -3.75
N GLY A 87 16.53 24.52 -3.45
CA GLY A 87 17.20 25.80 -3.65
C GLY A 87 17.03 26.27 -5.10
N GLN A 88 16.33 27.39 -5.33
CA GLN A 88 16.26 28.00 -6.65
C GLN A 88 17.47 28.90 -6.85
N GLY A 89 18.36 28.52 -7.77
CA GLY A 89 19.58 29.25 -8.08
C GLY A 89 19.29 30.64 -8.64
N GLY A 90 19.41 31.67 -7.80
CA GLY A 90 19.69 33.05 -8.22
C GLY A 90 21.20 33.33 -8.21
N LEU A 91 21.62 34.55 -8.58
CA LEU A 91 23.04 34.98 -8.63
C LEU A 91 23.84 34.76 -7.32
N PHE A 92 23.16 34.57 -6.19
CA PHE A 92 23.78 34.29 -4.88
C PHE A 92 23.56 32.85 -4.37
N GLY A 93 22.95 31.98 -5.18
CA GLY A 93 22.65 30.58 -4.88
C GLY A 93 21.72 30.41 -3.66
N ALA A 94 20.42 30.22 -3.87
CA ALA A 94 19.56 29.86 -2.75
C ALA A 94 19.97 28.47 -2.23
N LYS A 95 20.47 28.42 -1.00
CA LYS A 95 20.80 27.16 -0.33
C LYS A 95 19.50 26.44 0.02
N ALA A 96 19.50 25.12 -0.11
CA ALA A 96 18.43 24.29 0.44
C ALA A 96 18.31 24.56 1.95
N GLN A 97 17.10 24.82 2.43
CA GLN A 97 16.82 25.09 3.83
C GLN A 97 15.88 24.04 4.38
N LYS A 98 16.18 23.56 5.60
CA LYS A 98 15.25 22.71 6.35
C LYS A 98 14.04 23.55 6.73
N VAL A 99 12.85 23.11 6.34
CA VAL A 99 11.58 23.84 6.59
C VAL A 99 10.61 23.08 7.49
N ALA A 100 10.84 21.78 7.71
CA ALA A 100 10.09 20.98 8.66
C ALA A 100 10.93 19.82 9.20
N ASP A 101 10.88 19.58 10.50
CA ASP A 101 11.38 18.35 11.11
C ASP A 101 10.38 17.20 10.86
N VAL A 102 10.91 15.99 10.69
CA VAL A 102 10.11 14.77 10.50
C VAL A 102 10.55 13.75 11.53
N ASP A 103 9.76 13.63 12.60
CA ASP A 103 10.02 12.66 13.66
C ASP A 103 9.44 11.29 13.33
N CYS A 104 8.31 11.26 12.60
CA CYS A 104 7.70 10.05 12.05
C CYS A 104 6.87 10.39 10.80
N ALA A 105 6.89 9.49 9.81
CA ALA A 105 6.10 9.61 8.60
C ALA A 105 4.85 8.71 8.68
N ILE A 106 3.66 9.29 8.54
CA ILE A 106 2.43 8.52 8.34
C ILE A 106 2.16 8.42 6.84
N LEU A 107 2.22 7.22 6.30
CA LEU A 107 2.00 6.98 4.89
C LEU A 107 0.51 6.71 4.64
N ALA A 108 -0.13 7.64 3.94
CA ALA A 108 -1.52 7.53 3.47
C ALA A 108 -1.56 7.51 1.93
N LEU A 109 -0.58 6.85 1.32
CA LEU A 109 -0.43 6.67 -0.12
C LEU A 109 -1.07 5.34 -0.54
N HIS A 110 -1.78 5.34 -1.68
CA HIS A 110 -2.41 4.14 -2.23
C HIS A 110 -1.85 3.81 -3.60
N GLY A 111 -1.75 2.53 -3.91
CA GLY A 111 -1.25 2.04 -5.19
C GLY A 111 0.26 2.22 -5.36
N MET A 112 0.69 2.28 -6.62
CA MET A 112 2.09 2.47 -7.00
C MET A 112 2.70 3.72 -6.34
N HIS A 113 3.99 3.65 -6.06
CA HIS A 113 4.75 4.68 -5.35
C HIS A 113 4.42 4.89 -3.86
N GLY A 114 3.43 4.16 -3.33
CA GLY A 114 3.00 4.23 -1.93
C GLY A 114 3.03 2.87 -1.24
N GLU A 115 2.36 1.90 -1.83
CA GLU A 115 2.21 0.54 -1.29
C GLU A 115 3.20 -0.46 -1.94
N ASP A 116 4.05 -0.01 -2.87
CA ASP A 116 4.97 -0.87 -3.65
C ASP A 116 6.40 -0.95 -3.07
N GLY A 117 6.64 -0.30 -1.93
CA GLY A 117 7.94 -0.30 -1.26
C GLY A 117 8.88 0.82 -1.69
N THR A 118 8.53 1.65 -2.68
CA THR A 118 9.43 2.72 -3.16
C THR A 118 9.54 3.87 -2.17
N MET A 119 8.41 4.34 -1.61
CA MET A 119 8.38 5.35 -0.55
C MET A 119 9.07 4.84 0.72
N GLN A 120 8.81 3.59 1.07
CA GLN A 120 9.42 2.89 2.18
C GLN A 120 10.94 2.87 1.99
N GLY A 121 11.44 2.55 0.79
CA GLY A 121 12.87 2.56 0.48
C GLY A 121 13.52 3.94 0.68
N LEU A 122 12.83 5.02 0.29
CA LEU A 122 13.28 6.38 0.58
C LEU A 122 13.40 6.64 2.08
N LEU A 123 12.40 6.22 2.87
CA LEU A 123 12.38 6.40 4.32
C LEU A 123 13.40 5.50 5.04
N GLU A 124 13.65 4.30 4.50
CA GLU A 124 14.71 3.40 4.97
C GLU A 124 16.09 4.03 4.81
N LEU A 125 16.36 4.66 3.66
CA LEU A 125 17.62 5.38 3.40
C LEU A 125 17.73 6.65 4.25
N ALA A 126 16.63 7.39 4.45
CA ALA A 126 16.60 8.58 5.29
C ALA A 126 16.65 8.26 6.80
N ASN A 127 16.50 6.98 7.17
CA ASN A 127 16.39 6.49 8.55
C ASN A 127 15.26 7.17 9.36
N ILE A 128 14.11 7.38 8.71
CA ILE A 128 12.91 7.98 9.33
C ILE A 128 11.93 6.87 9.69
N PRO A 129 11.33 6.85 10.90
CA PRO A 129 10.32 5.86 11.25
C PRO A 129 9.02 6.13 10.48
N TYR A 130 8.33 5.07 10.06
CA TYR A 130 7.11 5.19 9.24
C TYR A 130 6.05 4.11 9.53
N SER A 131 4.79 4.42 9.21
CA SER A 131 3.58 3.71 9.68
C SER A 131 3.04 2.56 8.82
N SER A 132 3.75 2.13 7.77
CA SER A 132 3.31 1.05 6.86
C SER A 132 4.25 -0.16 6.91
N CYS A 133 3.91 -1.23 6.19
CA CYS A 133 4.80 -2.36 5.96
C CYS A 133 6.20 -1.92 5.48
N GLY A 134 7.21 -2.75 5.76
CA GLY A 134 8.55 -2.56 5.20
C GLY A 134 8.60 -2.65 3.67
N VAL A 135 9.80 -2.44 3.09
CA VAL A 135 10.01 -2.52 1.63
C VAL A 135 9.54 -3.86 1.07
N THR A 136 9.93 -4.98 1.70
CA THR A 136 9.58 -6.33 1.25
C THR A 136 8.07 -6.57 1.30
N GLY A 137 7.44 -6.35 2.46
CA GLY A 137 5.99 -6.56 2.61
C GLY A 137 5.16 -5.70 1.67
N SER A 138 5.58 -4.45 1.44
CA SER A 138 4.95 -3.53 0.48
C SER A 138 5.09 -4.05 -0.95
N ALA A 139 6.32 -4.33 -1.40
CA ALA A 139 6.57 -4.81 -2.75
C ALA A 139 5.87 -6.15 -3.06
N VAL A 140 5.87 -7.09 -2.10
CA VAL A 140 5.18 -8.37 -2.23
C VAL A 140 3.67 -8.18 -2.24
N GLY A 141 3.13 -7.32 -1.37
CA GLY A 141 1.69 -7.04 -1.32
C GLY A 141 1.15 -6.36 -2.58
N MET A 142 1.97 -5.56 -3.26
CA MET A 142 1.58 -4.88 -4.49
C MET A 142 1.53 -5.82 -5.71
N ASP A 143 2.56 -6.64 -5.92
CA ASP A 143 2.63 -7.50 -7.11
C ASP A 143 1.80 -8.78 -6.91
N LYS A 144 0.62 -8.82 -7.52
CA LYS A 144 -0.35 -9.92 -7.36
C LYS A 144 0.18 -11.30 -7.73
N ILE A 145 1.17 -11.37 -8.63
CA ILE A 145 1.78 -12.64 -9.04
C ILE A 145 2.72 -13.13 -7.93
N ILE A 146 3.56 -12.24 -7.40
CA ILE A 146 4.49 -12.58 -6.31
C ILE A 146 3.74 -12.84 -5.01
N MET A 147 2.76 -11.99 -4.66
CA MET A 147 1.87 -12.17 -3.52
C MET A 147 1.27 -13.57 -3.49
N LYS A 148 0.66 -14.00 -4.61
CA LYS A 148 0.03 -15.31 -4.71
C LYS A 148 1.04 -16.45 -4.62
N ALA A 149 2.24 -16.29 -5.19
CA ALA A 149 3.31 -17.28 -5.05
C ALA A 149 3.73 -17.47 -3.58
N VAL A 150 3.83 -16.37 -2.82
CA VAL A 150 4.11 -16.40 -1.38
C VAL A 150 2.94 -17.03 -0.60
N PHE A 151 1.70 -16.66 -0.89
CA PHE A 151 0.54 -17.29 -0.22
C PHE A 151 0.48 -18.80 -0.48
N LYS A 152 0.80 -19.25 -1.70
CA LYS A 152 0.91 -20.69 -2.00
C LYS A 152 2.01 -21.38 -1.20
N SER A 153 3.18 -20.76 -1.05
CA SER A 153 4.29 -21.36 -0.28
C SER A 153 3.98 -21.45 1.22
N MET A 154 3.09 -20.59 1.72
CA MET A 154 2.56 -20.65 3.09
C MET A 154 1.47 -21.73 3.27
N GLY A 155 1.05 -22.40 2.20
CA GLY A 155 -0.07 -23.35 2.23
C GLY A 155 -1.45 -22.68 2.31
N LEU A 156 -1.54 -21.37 2.03
CA LEU A 156 -2.83 -20.67 2.04
C LEU A 156 -3.64 -21.01 0.79
N PRO A 157 -4.97 -21.19 0.94
CA PRO A 157 -5.84 -21.45 -0.20
C PRO A 157 -5.94 -20.18 -1.05
N VAL A 158 -5.52 -20.28 -2.31
CA VAL A 158 -5.63 -19.21 -3.29
C VAL A 158 -6.17 -19.78 -4.59
N LEU A 159 -6.90 -18.99 -5.37
CA LEU A 159 -7.43 -19.43 -6.66
C LEU A 159 -6.31 -19.89 -7.61
N GLU A 160 -6.62 -20.86 -8.44
CA GLU A 160 -5.73 -21.27 -9.52
C GLU A 160 -5.52 -20.11 -10.50
N SER A 161 -4.28 -19.97 -10.97
CA SER A 161 -3.89 -18.83 -11.78
C SER A 161 -2.66 -19.13 -12.63
N THR A 162 -2.52 -18.39 -13.72
CA THR A 162 -1.32 -18.27 -14.53
C THR A 162 -0.99 -16.78 -14.73
N TYR A 163 0.14 -16.47 -15.35
CA TYR A 163 0.48 -15.11 -15.72
C TYR A 163 1.21 -15.08 -17.06
N CYS A 164 1.26 -13.89 -17.66
CA CYS A 164 2.11 -13.62 -18.81
C CYS A 164 2.67 -12.20 -18.76
N TYR A 165 3.71 -11.97 -19.55
CA TYR A 165 4.14 -10.63 -19.91
C TYR A 165 3.31 -10.10 -21.09
N ARG A 166 3.13 -8.78 -21.12
CA ARG A 166 2.56 -8.04 -22.25
C ARG A 166 3.28 -8.36 -23.56
N SER A 167 4.59 -8.57 -23.53
CA SER A 167 5.37 -8.96 -24.70
C SER A 167 4.98 -10.35 -25.21
N GLU A 168 4.77 -11.32 -24.32
CA GLU A 168 4.30 -12.66 -24.71
C GLU A 168 2.91 -12.61 -25.34
N TRP A 169 2.00 -11.81 -24.76
CA TRP A 169 0.68 -11.59 -25.33
C TRP A 169 0.76 -11.01 -26.75
N LYS A 170 1.59 -9.98 -26.95
CA LYS A 170 1.77 -9.36 -28.27
C LYS A 170 2.43 -10.27 -29.31
N GLU A 171 3.34 -11.14 -28.87
CA GLU A 171 4.08 -12.03 -29.76
C GLU A 171 3.25 -13.26 -30.16
N ASN A 172 2.58 -13.91 -29.20
CA ASN A 172 1.80 -15.11 -29.44
C ASN A 172 0.55 -15.18 -28.54
N PRO A 173 -0.52 -14.43 -28.89
CA PRO A 173 -1.77 -14.43 -28.13
C PRO A 173 -2.35 -15.84 -27.96
N SER A 174 -2.34 -16.65 -29.04
CA SER A 174 -2.89 -18.00 -29.05
C SER A 174 -2.26 -18.92 -28.00
N ALA A 175 -0.94 -18.83 -27.79
CA ALA A 175 -0.25 -19.63 -26.78
C ALA A 175 -0.63 -19.19 -25.35
N VAL A 176 -0.78 -17.89 -25.11
CA VAL A 176 -1.24 -17.36 -23.82
C VAL A 176 -2.68 -17.79 -23.55
N THR A 177 -3.57 -17.65 -24.54
CA THR A 177 -4.98 -18.08 -24.46
C THR A 177 -5.07 -19.58 -24.15
N ALA A 178 -4.32 -20.42 -24.85
CA ALA A 178 -4.33 -21.86 -24.60
C ALA A 178 -3.91 -22.22 -23.16
N ARG A 179 -2.90 -21.54 -22.60
CA ARG A 179 -2.51 -21.72 -21.19
C ARG A 179 -3.60 -21.23 -20.24
N ALA A 180 -4.20 -20.08 -20.51
CA ALA A 180 -5.25 -19.49 -19.68
C ALA A 180 -6.51 -20.36 -19.61
N GLU A 181 -6.94 -20.93 -20.75
CA GLU A 181 -8.14 -21.76 -20.85
C GLU A 181 -8.03 -23.08 -20.05
N THR A 182 -6.83 -23.52 -19.70
CA THR A 182 -6.65 -24.68 -18.80
C THR A 182 -7.26 -24.47 -17.41
N LEU A 183 -7.45 -23.22 -16.99
CA LEU A 183 -8.07 -22.87 -15.70
C LEU A 183 -9.61 -22.99 -15.74
N GLY A 184 -10.20 -22.97 -16.94
CA GLY A 184 -11.65 -22.92 -17.17
C GLY A 184 -12.26 -21.53 -16.95
N TYR A 185 -13.37 -21.26 -17.65
CA TYR A 185 -14.13 -20.02 -17.50
C TYR A 185 -15.11 -20.05 -16.31
N PRO A 186 -15.44 -18.88 -15.71
CA PRO A 186 -14.96 -17.55 -16.06
C PRO A 186 -13.51 -17.31 -15.63
N LEU A 187 -12.80 -16.42 -16.32
CA LEU A 187 -11.46 -15.96 -15.96
C LEU A 187 -11.51 -14.52 -15.47
N TYR A 188 -10.65 -14.16 -14.53
CA TYR A 188 -10.34 -12.78 -14.20
C TYR A 188 -8.95 -12.42 -14.71
N VAL A 189 -8.88 -11.35 -15.50
CA VAL A 189 -7.63 -10.77 -16.00
C VAL A 189 -7.35 -9.50 -15.21
N LYS A 190 -6.15 -9.41 -14.64
CA LYS A 190 -5.76 -8.35 -13.70
C LYS A 190 -4.35 -7.83 -14.02
N PRO A 191 -4.12 -6.50 -14.08
CA PRO A 191 -2.78 -5.95 -14.00
C PRO A 191 -2.11 -6.39 -12.70
N ALA A 192 -0.83 -6.75 -12.73
CA ALA A 192 -0.17 -7.29 -11.54
C ALA A 192 0.03 -6.23 -10.44
N ASN A 193 0.28 -4.98 -10.80
CA ASN A 193 0.72 -3.90 -9.88
C ASN A 193 -0.25 -2.71 -9.82
N LEU A 194 -1.57 -2.96 -9.89
CA LEU A 194 -2.58 -1.92 -9.68
C LEU A 194 -3.62 -2.34 -8.65
N GLY A 195 -4.18 -1.35 -7.96
CA GLY A 195 -5.26 -1.50 -6.99
C GLY A 195 -6.61 -1.02 -7.51
N SER A 196 -7.56 -0.95 -6.58
CA SER A 196 -8.88 -0.34 -6.78
C SER A 196 -9.69 -0.84 -8.00
N SER A 197 -9.48 -2.09 -8.39
CA SER A 197 -10.16 -2.76 -9.51
C SER A 197 -9.91 -2.12 -10.88
N ILE A 198 -8.90 -1.26 -11.02
CA ILE A 198 -8.57 -0.60 -12.28
C ILE A 198 -7.91 -1.61 -13.24
N GLY A 199 -8.44 -1.69 -14.45
CA GLY A 199 -7.96 -2.63 -15.47
C GLY A 199 -8.29 -4.11 -15.21
N ILE A 200 -9.07 -4.41 -14.16
CA ILE A 200 -9.56 -5.77 -13.89
C ILE A 200 -10.77 -6.05 -14.76
N SER A 201 -10.84 -7.25 -15.35
CA SER A 201 -11.98 -7.66 -16.18
C SER A 201 -12.31 -9.14 -15.97
N ARG A 202 -13.62 -9.45 -15.93
CA ARG A 202 -14.15 -10.81 -15.94
C ARG A 202 -14.44 -11.23 -17.37
N ALA A 203 -13.85 -12.33 -17.80
CA ALA A 203 -14.09 -12.96 -19.09
C ALA A 203 -14.92 -14.23 -18.91
N ALA A 204 -16.02 -14.37 -19.65
CA ALA A 204 -16.87 -15.56 -19.63
C ALA A 204 -16.51 -16.55 -20.74
N ASP A 205 -15.74 -16.11 -21.74
CA ASP A 205 -15.38 -16.84 -22.94
C ASP A 205 -14.08 -16.29 -23.55
N ARG A 206 -13.63 -16.88 -24.67
CA ARG A 206 -12.40 -16.48 -25.37
C ARG A 206 -12.44 -15.03 -25.86
N ALA A 207 -13.55 -14.60 -26.46
CA ALA A 207 -13.65 -13.26 -27.01
C ALA A 207 -13.55 -12.18 -25.93
N SER A 208 -14.26 -12.38 -24.81
CA SER A 208 -14.15 -11.49 -23.64
C SER A 208 -12.79 -11.59 -22.94
N PHE A 209 -12.11 -12.74 -23.00
CA PHE A 209 -10.74 -12.88 -22.49
C PHE A 209 -9.73 -12.06 -23.31
N GLU A 210 -9.79 -12.12 -24.64
CA GLU A 210 -8.92 -11.33 -25.51
C GLU A 210 -9.10 -9.82 -25.26
N GLN A 211 -10.34 -9.36 -25.11
CA GLN A 211 -10.64 -7.96 -24.75
C GLN A 211 -10.09 -7.59 -23.36
N ALA A 212 -10.28 -8.45 -22.37
CA ALA A 212 -9.76 -8.26 -21.03
C ALA A 212 -8.22 -8.18 -21.00
N MET A 213 -7.54 -8.97 -21.84
CA MET A 213 -6.09 -8.93 -22.02
C MET A 213 -5.62 -7.60 -22.59
N GLU A 214 -6.30 -7.05 -23.60
CA GLU A 214 -5.96 -5.73 -24.16
C GLU A 214 -6.06 -4.62 -23.11
N VAL A 215 -7.14 -4.64 -22.30
CA VAL A 215 -7.33 -3.68 -21.20
C VAL A 215 -6.21 -3.80 -20.17
N ALA A 216 -5.95 -5.01 -19.65
CA ALA A 216 -4.91 -5.20 -18.63
C ALA A 216 -3.50 -4.86 -19.17
N CYS A 217 -3.24 -5.17 -20.45
CA CYS A 217 -2.00 -4.83 -21.14
C CYS A 217 -1.83 -3.32 -21.39
N ALA A 218 -2.86 -2.49 -21.29
CA ALA A 218 -2.67 -1.04 -21.30
C ALA A 218 -2.01 -0.56 -19.98
N TYR A 219 -2.33 -1.23 -18.88
CA TYR A 219 -2.02 -0.77 -17.53
C TYR A 219 -0.74 -1.37 -16.94
N ASP A 220 -0.39 -2.61 -17.26
CA ASP A 220 0.83 -3.24 -16.73
C ASP A 220 1.53 -4.13 -17.76
N ARG A 221 2.82 -4.37 -17.56
CA ARG A 221 3.66 -5.28 -18.35
C ARG A 221 3.51 -6.74 -17.90
N ARG A 222 3.04 -6.98 -16.68
CA ARG A 222 2.75 -8.32 -16.12
C ARG A 222 1.27 -8.43 -15.83
N ILE A 223 0.65 -9.51 -16.30
CA ILE A 223 -0.80 -9.71 -16.23
C ILE A 223 -1.05 -11.04 -15.53
N LEU A 224 -1.86 -11.00 -14.47
CA LEU A 224 -2.35 -12.17 -13.75
C LEU A 224 -3.67 -12.62 -14.39
N ILE A 225 -3.80 -13.91 -14.62
CA ILE A 225 -5.01 -14.56 -15.13
C ILE A 225 -5.43 -15.61 -14.09
N GLU A 226 -6.62 -15.48 -13.54
CA GLU A 226 -7.08 -16.27 -12.40
C GLU A 226 -8.44 -16.90 -12.70
N LYS A 227 -8.66 -18.11 -12.20
CA LYS A 227 -9.97 -18.75 -12.24
C LYS A 227 -10.99 -17.93 -11.45
N GLY A 228 -12.09 -17.57 -12.09
CA GLY A 228 -13.18 -16.84 -11.46
C GLY A 228 -14.11 -17.75 -10.65
N LEU A 229 -14.62 -17.20 -9.55
CA LEU A 229 -15.68 -17.81 -8.76
C LEU A 229 -17.05 -17.28 -9.20
N ASN A 230 -18.08 -18.10 -9.09
CA ASN A 230 -19.46 -17.69 -9.30
C ASN A 230 -20.01 -17.09 -8.00
N ARG A 231 -20.31 -15.79 -8.02
CA ARG A 231 -20.92 -15.05 -6.88
C ARG A 231 -20.25 -15.33 -5.52
N PRO A 232 -18.92 -15.16 -5.41
CA PRO A 232 -18.23 -15.34 -4.14
C PRO A 232 -18.71 -14.33 -3.10
N VAL A 233 -18.64 -14.71 -1.83
CA VAL A 233 -18.85 -13.80 -0.71
C VAL A 233 -17.51 -13.18 -0.32
N GLU A 234 -17.39 -11.87 -0.46
CA GLU A 234 -16.20 -11.12 -0.03
C GLU A 234 -16.19 -10.95 1.50
N ILE A 235 -15.04 -11.19 2.11
CA ILE A 235 -14.79 -10.96 3.54
C ILE A 235 -13.47 -10.23 3.69
N ASN A 236 -13.40 -9.18 4.51
CA ASN A 236 -12.13 -8.52 4.82
C ASN A 236 -11.81 -8.63 6.31
N CYS A 237 -10.53 -8.79 6.62
CA CYS A 237 -10.01 -8.76 7.99
C CYS A 237 -8.74 -7.90 8.00
N ALA A 238 -8.68 -6.92 8.90
CA ALA A 238 -7.48 -6.15 9.13
C ALA A 238 -6.60 -6.79 10.19
N CYS A 239 -5.35 -6.35 10.24
CA CYS A 239 -4.41 -6.68 11.30
C CYS A 239 -3.66 -5.42 11.71
N ILE A 240 -3.45 -5.25 13.01
CA ILE A 240 -2.59 -4.20 13.56
C ILE A 240 -1.47 -4.81 14.38
N GLY A 241 -0.25 -4.26 14.25
CA GLY A 241 0.86 -4.67 15.10
C GLY A 241 2.24 -4.35 14.55
N PHE A 242 3.22 -5.07 15.09
CA PHE A 242 4.60 -5.06 14.63
C PHE A 242 5.34 -6.33 15.10
N GLY A 243 6.14 -6.92 14.21
CA GLY A 243 6.89 -8.14 14.47
C GLY A 243 5.96 -9.31 14.80
N GLY A 244 6.29 -10.08 15.84
CA GLY A 244 5.46 -11.21 16.29
C GLY A 244 4.12 -10.81 16.92
N LYS A 245 3.94 -9.53 17.30
CA LYS A 245 2.70 -9.04 17.94
C LYS A 245 1.75 -8.56 16.85
N ALA A 246 0.73 -9.36 16.56
CA ALA A 246 -0.26 -9.10 15.52
C ALA A 246 -1.67 -9.34 16.08
N THR A 247 -2.54 -8.35 15.96
CA THR A 247 -3.92 -8.41 16.44
C THR A 247 -4.88 -8.28 15.25
N PRO A 248 -5.61 -9.35 14.89
CA PRO A 248 -6.60 -9.28 13.83
C PRO A 248 -7.83 -8.49 14.28
N SER A 249 -8.50 -7.85 13.33
CA SER A 249 -9.75 -7.11 13.57
C SER A 249 -10.97 -8.05 13.57
N LEU A 250 -12.16 -7.48 13.74
CA LEU A 250 -13.38 -8.16 13.31
C LEU A 250 -13.36 -8.37 11.78
N CYS A 251 -14.01 -9.43 11.32
CA CYS A 251 -14.27 -9.65 9.90
C CYS A 251 -15.43 -8.77 9.44
N GLU A 252 -15.32 -8.13 8.28
CA GLU A 252 -16.45 -7.49 7.59
C GLU A 252 -16.90 -8.28 6.37
N GLN A 253 -18.20 -8.23 6.08
CA GLN A 253 -18.72 -8.52 4.75
C GLN A 253 -19.17 -7.20 4.11
N PRO A 254 -18.48 -6.70 3.06
CA PRO A 254 -18.99 -5.62 2.24
C PRO A 254 -20.32 -6.04 1.59
N VAL A 255 -21.40 -5.28 1.75
CA VAL A 255 -22.67 -5.56 1.08
C VAL A 255 -22.68 -4.82 -0.25
N SER A 256 -22.39 -5.56 -1.33
CA SER A 256 -22.61 -5.08 -2.69
C SER A 256 -24.10 -5.23 -3.03
N TRP A 257 -24.72 -4.15 -3.52
CA TRP A 257 -26.09 -4.21 -4.06
C TRP A 257 -26.12 -4.65 -5.54
N GLU A 258 -24.96 -4.74 -6.21
CA GLU A 258 -24.81 -5.20 -7.59
C GLU A 258 -23.49 -5.97 -7.78
N GLU A 259 -23.45 -6.87 -8.78
CA GLU A 259 -22.26 -7.62 -9.19
C GLU A 259 -21.13 -6.63 -9.57
N PHE A 260 -20.10 -6.56 -8.73
CA PHE A 260 -18.85 -5.78 -8.89
C PHE A 260 -18.96 -4.26 -8.71
N LEU A 261 -18.32 -3.73 -7.66
CA LEU A 261 -18.17 -2.28 -7.46
C LEU A 261 -16.96 -1.75 -8.27
N SER A 262 -17.20 -0.91 -9.27
CA SER A 262 -16.14 -0.20 -9.99
C SER A 262 -15.46 0.87 -9.11
N PHE A 263 -14.29 1.38 -9.53
CA PHE A 263 -13.56 2.46 -8.85
C PHE A 263 -14.48 3.63 -8.50
N ASP A 264 -15.24 4.11 -9.48
CA ASP A 264 -16.19 5.21 -9.34
C ASP A 264 -17.28 4.88 -8.31
N GLN A 265 -17.78 3.64 -8.27
CA GLN A 265 -18.80 3.22 -7.32
C GLN A 265 -18.26 3.06 -5.89
N LYS A 266 -16.99 2.65 -5.71
CA LYS A 266 -16.33 2.57 -4.40
C LYS A 266 -16.14 3.94 -3.75
N TYR A 267 -15.89 4.99 -4.53
CA TYR A 267 -15.44 6.29 -4.00
C TYR A 267 -16.40 7.47 -4.23
N LEU A 268 -17.10 7.56 -5.37
CA LEU A 268 -17.97 8.73 -5.66
C LEU A 268 -19.26 8.75 -4.83
N ARG A 269 -19.72 7.60 -4.33
CA ARG A 269 -20.94 7.52 -3.51
C ARG A 269 -20.76 8.01 -2.07
N GLY A 270 -19.53 8.27 -1.63
CA GLY A 270 -19.17 8.77 -0.29
C GLY A 270 -18.82 10.27 -0.24
N ALA A 271 -19.05 11.03 -1.31
CA ALA A 271 -18.75 12.47 -1.37
C ALA A 271 -19.71 13.30 -0.49
N GLY A 272 -19.57 13.20 0.83
CA GLY A 272 -20.31 13.99 1.80
C GLY A 272 -20.19 13.48 3.24
N LYS A 273 -19.96 12.18 3.43
CA LYS A 273 -19.66 11.52 4.71
C LYS A 273 -18.79 10.29 4.39
N GLY A 274 -17.53 10.29 4.84
CA GLY A 274 -16.53 9.31 4.40
C GLY A 274 -17.02 7.86 4.55
N MET A 275 -16.81 7.03 3.52
CA MET A 275 -17.10 5.58 3.43
C MET A 275 -18.42 5.00 4.01
N GLU A 276 -19.33 5.81 4.60
CA GLU A 276 -20.62 5.39 5.17
C GLU A 276 -21.63 4.89 4.12
N SER A 277 -21.34 5.04 2.82
CA SER A 277 -22.26 4.67 1.74
C SER A 277 -22.16 3.23 1.24
N LEU A 278 -21.29 2.40 1.82
CA LEU A 278 -21.32 0.95 1.61
C LEU A 278 -21.89 0.33 2.88
N SER A 279 -23.10 -0.22 2.80
CA SER A 279 -23.61 -1.06 3.90
C SER A 279 -22.60 -2.18 4.13
N ARG A 280 -22.08 -2.28 5.35
CA ARG A 280 -21.12 -3.31 5.77
C ARG A 280 -21.75 -4.10 6.90
N LYS A 281 -21.56 -5.41 6.90
CA LYS A 281 -21.92 -6.25 8.04
C LYS A 281 -20.68 -6.48 8.87
N ILE A 282 -20.66 -5.91 10.07
CA ILE A 282 -19.59 -6.03 11.05
C ILE A 282 -20.26 -6.45 12.38
N PRO A 283 -19.97 -7.65 12.92
CA PRO A 283 -19.16 -8.70 12.30
C PRO A 283 -19.82 -9.29 11.04
N ALA A 284 -19.00 -9.91 10.17
CA ALA A 284 -19.47 -10.63 9.00
C ALA A 284 -20.39 -11.81 9.41
N PRO A 285 -21.47 -12.11 8.67
CA PRO A 285 -22.39 -13.20 8.98
C PRO A 285 -21.84 -14.56 8.50
N ILE A 286 -20.68 -14.94 9.03
CA ILE A 286 -19.99 -16.22 8.77
C ILE A 286 -19.89 -17.02 10.08
N SER A 287 -19.53 -18.31 9.99
CA SER A 287 -19.38 -19.13 11.19
C SER A 287 -18.20 -18.66 12.04
N GLU A 288 -18.25 -18.95 13.34
CA GLU A 288 -17.13 -18.69 14.26
C GLU A 288 -15.83 -19.38 13.79
N GLU A 289 -15.94 -20.60 13.27
CA GLU A 289 -14.80 -21.33 12.69
C GLU A 289 -14.19 -20.59 11.49
N GLN A 290 -15.03 -20.05 10.60
CA GLN A 290 -14.54 -19.26 9.46
C GLN A 290 -13.89 -17.96 9.93
N THR A 291 -14.48 -17.27 10.92
CA THR A 291 -13.89 -16.07 11.53
C THR A 291 -12.49 -16.36 12.08
N GLN A 292 -12.37 -17.39 12.92
CA GLN A 292 -11.09 -17.78 13.52
C GLN A 292 -10.04 -18.15 12.46
N LYS A 293 -10.46 -18.86 11.40
CA LYS A 293 -9.58 -19.23 10.28
C LYS A 293 -9.09 -18.01 9.50
N ILE A 294 -9.99 -17.06 9.19
CA ILE A 294 -9.65 -15.82 8.49
C ILE A 294 -8.69 -14.98 9.33
N GLN A 295 -8.97 -14.80 10.62
CA GLN A 295 -8.11 -14.08 11.54
C GLN A 295 -6.73 -14.73 11.67
N ALA A 296 -6.67 -16.07 11.76
CA ALA A 296 -5.41 -16.81 11.79
C ALA A 296 -4.59 -16.63 10.50
N TYR A 297 -5.22 -16.71 9.33
CA TYR A 297 -4.56 -16.43 8.05
C TYR A 297 -4.08 -14.98 7.95
N THR A 298 -4.88 -14.03 8.42
CA THR A 298 -4.52 -12.61 8.46
C THR A 298 -3.27 -12.38 9.30
N VAL A 299 -3.19 -12.98 10.48
CA VAL A 299 -2.01 -12.93 11.37
C VAL A 299 -0.80 -13.60 10.71
N GLN A 300 -0.98 -14.76 10.09
CA GLN A 300 0.10 -15.48 9.42
C GLN A 300 0.70 -14.67 8.25
N ILE A 301 -0.15 -14.04 7.44
CA ILE A 301 0.28 -13.15 6.33
C ILE A 301 1.01 -11.93 6.89
N PHE A 302 0.45 -11.30 7.92
CA PHE A 302 1.05 -10.14 8.58
C PHE A 302 2.49 -10.44 9.03
N GLN A 303 2.70 -11.59 9.68
CA GLN A 303 4.02 -12.00 10.16
C GLN A 303 4.96 -12.38 9.01
N MET A 304 4.50 -13.16 8.03
CA MET A 304 5.33 -13.63 6.91
C MET A 304 5.83 -12.48 6.04
N LEU A 305 5.02 -11.44 5.85
CA LEU A 305 5.37 -10.27 5.04
C LEU A 305 6.07 -9.17 5.85
N GLU A 306 6.45 -9.45 7.09
CA GLU A 306 7.08 -8.50 8.02
C GLU A 306 6.30 -7.17 8.08
N CYS A 307 4.98 -7.29 8.20
CA CYS A 307 4.09 -6.14 8.25
C CYS A 307 4.27 -5.33 9.54
N LYS A 308 3.89 -4.06 9.45
CA LYS A 308 3.96 -3.06 10.51
C LYS A 308 2.82 -2.08 10.36
N GLY A 309 2.27 -1.63 11.48
CA GLY A 309 1.14 -0.73 11.47
C GLY A 309 -0.14 -1.50 11.17
N VAL A 310 -0.93 -1.03 10.21
CA VAL A 310 -2.22 -1.63 9.85
C VAL A 310 -2.22 -2.11 8.41
N VAL A 311 -2.70 -3.33 8.18
CA VAL A 311 -2.95 -3.91 6.86
C VAL A 311 -4.37 -4.46 6.80
N ARG A 312 -4.91 -4.68 5.59
CA ARG A 312 -6.18 -5.39 5.39
C ARG A 312 -5.99 -6.53 4.42
N VAL A 313 -6.39 -7.73 4.80
CA VAL A 313 -6.42 -8.90 3.94
C VAL A 313 -7.86 -9.14 3.48
N ASP A 314 -8.00 -9.31 2.17
CA ASP A 314 -9.27 -9.51 1.49
C ASP A 314 -9.38 -11.00 1.11
N TYR A 315 -10.56 -11.57 1.34
CA TYR A 315 -10.88 -12.98 1.17
C TYR A 315 -12.14 -13.14 0.34
N MET A 316 -12.27 -14.32 -0.27
CA MET A 316 -13.50 -14.76 -0.93
C MET A 316 -13.89 -16.14 -0.40
N ILE A 317 -15.18 -16.33 -0.13
CA ILE A 317 -15.76 -17.63 0.17
C ILE A 317 -16.60 -18.06 -1.03
N ASP A 318 -16.31 -19.24 -1.55
CA ASP A 318 -17.18 -19.90 -2.52
C ASP A 318 -18.44 -20.41 -1.80
N PRO A 319 -19.64 -19.89 -2.11
CA PRO A 319 -20.88 -20.29 -1.43
C PRO A 319 -21.29 -21.74 -1.74
N GLU A 320 -20.84 -22.32 -2.86
CA GLU A 320 -21.21 -23.69 -3.24
C GLU A 320 -20.42 -24.72 -2.43
N THR A 321 -19.12 -24.47 -2.23
CA THR A 321 -18.21 -25.42 -1.56
C THR A 321 -17.89 -25.03 -0.12
N GLY A 322 -18.16 -23.78 0.28
CA GLY A 322 -17.70 -23.20 1.54
C GLY A 322 -16.19 -22.91 1.56
N THR A 323 -15.48 -23.08 0.44
CA THR A 323 -14.02 -22.92 0.37
C THR A 323 -13.63 -21.46 0.53
N LEU A 324 -12.75 -21.19 1.49
CA LEU A 324 -12.14 -19.90 1.74
C LEU A 324 -10.90 -19.72 0.85
N TYR A 325 -10.78 -18.57 0.18
CA TYR A 325 -9.62 -18.17 -0.60
C TYR A 325 -9.07 -16.83 -0.13
N VAL A 326 -7.75 -16.74 0.00
CA VAL A 326 -7.03 -15.49 0.23
C VAL A 326 -6.84 -14.78 -1.11
N CYS A 327 -7.22 -13.51 -1.17
CA CYS A 327 -7.22 -12.75 -2.42
C CYS A 327 -6.02 -11.81 -2.50
N GLU A 328 -5.98 -10.82 -1.60
CA GLU A 328 -4.93 -9.81 -1.58
C GLU A 328 -4.71 -9.23 -0.19
N ILE A 329 -3.53 -8.68 0.04
CA ILE A 329 -3.24 -7.81 1.18
C ILE A 329 -3.10 -6.36 0.68
N ASN A 330 -3.77 -5.44 1.35
CA ASN A 330 -3.63 -4.01 1.19
C ASN A 330 -2.71 -3.52 2.32
N THR A 331 -1.52 -3.05 1.96
CA THR A 331 -0.47 -2.70 2.94
C THR A 331 -0.66 -1.30 3.51
N ILE A 332 -1.46 -0.47 2.85
CA ILE A 332 -2.00 0.79 3.36
C ILE A 332 -3.49 0.80 3.03
N PRO A 333 -4.36 0.19 3.85
CA PRO A 333 -5.78 0.10 3.52
C PRO A 333 -6.46 1.48 3.58
N GLY A 334 -7.49 1.68 2.75
CA GLY A 334 -8.31 2.89 2.78
C GLY A 334 -8.84 3.22 4.17
N SER A 335 -8.72 4.49 4.58
CA SER A 335 -9.00 4.95 5.96
C SER A 335 -8.34 4.10 7.06
N PHE A 336 -7.23 3.42 6.77
CA PHE A 336 -6.52 2.54 7.69
C PHE A 336 -7.40 1.44 8.29
N ALA A 337 -8.49 1.04 7.61
CA ALA A 337 -9.47 0.08 8.09
C ALA A 337 -9.99 0.34 9.53
N PHE A 338 -9.99 1.59 10.00
CA PHE A 338 -10.29 1.93 11.39
C PHE A 338 -11.65 1.39 11.87
N TYR A 339 -12.62 1.34 10.96
CA TYR A 339 -13.97 0.86 11.19
C TYR A 339 -14.05 -0.63 11.60
N LEU A 340 -13.00 -1.42 11.36
CA LEU A 340 -12.91 -2.80 11.84
C LEU A 340 -12.40 -2.92 13.28
N PHE A 341 -11.72 -1.87 13.77
CA PHE A 341 -11.15 -1.81 15.11
C PHE A 341 -11.99 -0.96 16.08
N GLU A 342 -12.80 -0.03 15.57
CA GLU A 342 -13.68 0.81 16.38
C GLU A 342 -14.68 0.00 17.22
N PRO A 343 -15.37 -1.04 16.69
CA PRO A 343 -16.22 -1.92 17.51
C PRO A 343 -15.44 -2.74 18.54
N MET A 344 -14.11 -2.86 18.38
CA MET A 344 -13.21 -3.48 19.35
C MET A 344 -12.71 -2.49 20.42
N GLY A 345 -13.18 -1.24 20.38
CA GLY A 345 -12.82 -0.19 21.34
C GLY A 345 -11.55 0.60 20.97
N ILE A 346 -11.04 0.46 19.75
CA ILE A 346 -9.90 1.24 19.27
C ILE A 346 -10.42 2.35 18.35
N SER A 347 -10.52 3.55 18.88
CA SER A 347 -10.89 4.74 18.09
C SER A 347 -9.82 5.05 17.03
N PHE A 348 -10.18 5.81 15.99
CA PHE A 348 -9.23 6.23 14.97
C PHE A 348 -8.05 7.02 15.57
N ARG A 349 -8.29 7.87 16.58
CA ARG A 349 -7.21 8.55 17.30
C ARG A 349 -6.22 7.56 17.93
N GLN A 350 -6.71 6.54 18.62
CA GLN A 350 -5.85 5.50 19.21
C GLN A 350 -5.15 4.66 18.13
N LEU A 351 -5.78 4.44 16.99
CA LEU A 351 -5.16 3.78 15.85
C LEU A 351 -3.93 4.56 15.36
N VAL A 352 -4.04 5.89 15.25
CA VAL A 352 -2.90 6.75 14.90
C VAL A 352 -1.78 6.66 15.94
N ASP A 353 -2.13 6.63 17.23
CA ASP A 353 -1.14 6.45 18.31
C ASP A 353 -0.36 5.13 18.15
N GLU A 354 -1.07 4.03 17.86
CA GLU A 354 -0.45 2.72 17.63
C GLU A 354 0.42 2.69 16.36
N LEU A 355 -0.01 3.33 15.27
CA LEU A 355 0.80 3.48 14.05
C LEU A 355 2.15 4.17 14.34
N VAL A 356 2.13 5.27 15.09
CA VAL A 356 3.35 6.02 15.48
C VAL A 356 4.23 5.15 16.37
N LYS A 357 3.64 4.48 17.37
CA LYS A 357 4.37 3.59 18.27
C LYS A 357 5.09 2.47 17.51
N TYR A 358 4.40 1.74 16.64
CA TYR A 358 5.00 0.66 15.85
C TYR A 358 6.06 1.16 14.87
N ALA A 359 5.89 2.36 14.30
CA ALA A 359 6.90 3.00 13.47
C ALA A 359 8.22 3.21 14.22
N HIS A 360 8.14 3.70 15.46
CA HIS A 360 9.32 3.92 16.31
C HIS A 360 9.92 2.60 16.83
N GLU A 361 9.09 1.65 17.30
CA GLU A 361 9.58 0.33 17.74
C GLU A 361 10.38 -0.37 16.64
N ALA A 362 9.90 -0.29 15.39
CA ALA A 362 10.60 -0.86 14.25
C ALA A 362 11.94 -0.19 13.95
N LEU A 363 12.01 1.14 14.05
CA LEU A 363 13.26 1.86 13.87
C LEU A 363 14.28 1.51 14.96
N VAL A 364 13.83 1.36 16.21
CA VAL A 364 14.69 0.94 17.33
C VAL A 364 15.28 -0.44 17.04
N GLN A 365 14.44 -1.44 16.73
CA GLN A 365 14.92 -2.80 16.41
C GLN A 365 15.84 -2.84 15.19
N LYS A 366 15.55 -2.04 14.16
CA LYS A 366 16.44 -1.89 13.01
C LYS A 366 17.82 -1.38 13.45
N ASN A 367 17.87 -0.31 14.25
CA ASN A 367 19.12 0.31 14.67
C ASN A 367 19.94 -0.54 15.68
N GLU A 368 19.35 -1.58 16.27
CA GLU A 368 20.10 -2.59 17.03
C GLU A 368 20.96 -3.49 16.12
N SER A 369 20.65 -3.55 14.81
CA SER A 369 21.41 -4.31 13.82
C SER A 369 22.61 -3.51 13.30
N THR A 370 23.74 -4.17 13.07
CA THR A 370 24.95 -3.55 12.47
C THR A 370 24.94 -3.74 10.95
N PHE A 371 24.65 -2.66 10.21
CA PHE A 371 24.64 -2.67 8.73
C PHE A 371 25.94 -2.18 8.09
N ALA A 372 26.72 -1.39 8.82
CA ALA A 372 28.00 -0.86 8.37
C ALA A 372 29.06 -1.17 9.45
N TYR A 373 30.16 -1.78 9.04
CA TYR A 373 31.32 -2.02 9.90
C TYR A 373 32.59 -1.70 9.12
N ASP A 374 33.59 -1.19 9.83
CA ASP A 374 34.89 -0.92 9.23
C ASP A 374 35.59 -2.25 8.92
N SER A 375 35.87 -2.47 7.64
CA SER A 375 36.58 -3.65 7.16
C SER A 375 37.98 -3.28 6.71
N GLU A 376 38.97 -4.09 7.06
CA GLU A 376 40.35 -3.90 6.63
C GLU A 376 40.58 -4.23 5.14
N ILE A 377 39.55 -4.63 4.38
CA ILE A 377 39.69 -5.03 2.96
C ILE A 377 40.39 -3.94 2.14
N LEU A 378 39.99 -2.68 2.30
CA LEU A 378 40.58 -1.56 1.54
C LEU A 378 42.04 -1.32 1.97
N THR A 379 42.32 -1.34 3.28
CA THR A 379 43.67 -1.22 3.83
C THR A 379 44.59 -2.35 3.32
N LYS A 380 44.08 -3.59 3.27
CA LYS A 380 44.82 -4.76 2.77
C LYS A 380 45.05 -4.70 1.26
N MET A 381 44.10 -4.23 0.47
CA MET A 381 44.30 -4.02 -0.97
C MET A 381 45.36 -2.96 -1.26
N MET A 382 45.36 -1.85 -0.53
CA MET A 382 46.39 -0.81 -0.65
C MET A 382 47.80 -1.31 -0.30
N ASN A 383 47.90 -2.23 0.66
CA ASN A 383 49.17 -2.85 1.05
C ASN A 383 49.62 -3.95 0.08
N GLY A 384 48.67 -4.70 -0.51
CA GLY A 384 48.95 -5.70 -1.55
C GLY A 384 49.46 -5.11 -2.87
N THR A 385 49.18 -3.83 -3.16
CA THR A 385 49.70 -3.16 -4.37
C THR A 385 51.16 -2.70 -4.21
N LYS A 386 51.71 -2.65 -2.98
CA LYS A 386 53.08 -2.17 -2.74
C LYS A 386 54.18 -3.21 -2.95
N THR A 387 53.85 -4.47 -3.31
CA THR A 387 54.83 -5.57 -3.45
C THR A 387 55.18 -5.94 -4.89
N ILE A 388 54.91 -5.07 -5.87
CA ILE A 388 55.50 -5.19 -7.22
C ILE A 388 56.43 -4.00 -7.45
N LYS A 389 57.63 -4.05 -6.86
CA LYS A 389 58.80 -3.37 -7.40
C LYS A 389 59.81 -4.45 -7.80
N LYS A 390 60.15 -4.41 -9.09
CA LYS A 390 61.18 -5.22 -9.76
C LYS A 390 62.51 -5.21 -9.02
#